data_AF-A0A7C2I621-F1
#
_entry.id   AF-A0A7C2I621-F1
#
_cell.length_a   1.000
_cell.length_b   1.000
_cell.length_c   1.000
_cell.angle_alpha   90.00
_cell.angle_beta   90.00
_cell.angle_gamma   90.00
#
_symmetry.space_group_name_H-M   'P 1'
#
loop_
_entity.id
_entity.type
_entity.pdbx_description
1 polymer ?
#
loop_
_entity_poly.entity_id
_entity_poly.type
_entity_poly.pdbx_seq_one_letter_code
_entity_poly.pdbx_strand_id
1 'polypeptide(L)'
;MDADLHWQMRRRQLEERGQELLEGLDGMGLDELRWTVRYLADSLSEERWRTLLAGYHEFLPVDRSRTFLQAFVPQCTQLAILDLEAKREAKADSLQAVTDSDLQNMSIMEKWEMIAAEPQALDPDRIARELARLALCFQPDLLHDPLLPRAVIEFPLYFELLGALRRLPPAEIYRLSDLAAAGVPAMKGLPAPDVLERLGHIQREIAQAAGFTAPLQERLGASMDRLPREFFPPGGADEDSPDRIAEAVRRLEGIPLNELRLNLQSLADQLSLREFQELLGPHRSKYPSLGQMPIEALRQVVASVSLHLGDRGLTDFIQRYRTGKFIAIPRVSSEVWNLMPQEHRLQLLEQDNAAMDFAQVARHLARILLSHEYQMLDDEAAQMEVVTSPQYQTMVQRLLRLAEGNGQSKLLALHQAVTRMALVMESTPREGRGEALELIRRTIGKALGFSEEEMSPQGTGAG
;
A
#
# COMPACT_ATOMS: atom_id res chain seq x y z
N MET A 1 -14.57 -22.63 -41.76
CA MET A 1 -15.44 -22.35 -40.60
C MET A 1 -15.94 -20.93 -40.80
N ASP A 2 -17.25 -20.70 -40.76
CA ASP A 2 -17.83 -19.38 -41.06
C ASP A 2 -17.33 -18.36 -40.02
N ALA A 3 -16.77 -17.23 -40.47
CA ALA A 3 -16.20 -16.21 -39.58
C ALA A 3 -17.24 -15.68 -38.59
N ASP A 4 -18.51 -15.65 -39.03
CA ASP A 4 -19.66 -15.27 -38.20
C ASP A 4 -19.95 -16.30 -37.10
N LEU A 5 -19.82 -17.60 -37.38
CA LEU A 5 -20.00 -18.65 -36.38
C LEU A 5 -18.90 -18.59 -35.32
N HIS A 6 -17.65 -18.37 -35.72
CA HIS A 6 -16.52 -18.24 -34.79
C HIS A 6 -16.68 -17.00 -33.89
N TRP A 7 -17.08 -15.87 -34.45
CA TRP A 7 -17.37 -14.65 -33.68
C TRP A 7 -18.51 -14.86 -32.68
N GLN A 8 -19.62 -15.49 -33.09
CA GLN A 8 -20.75 -15.78 -32.20
C GLN A 8 -20.34 -16.69 -31.04
N MET A 9 -19.50 -17.69 -31.29
CA MET A 9 -18.97 -18.56 -30.24
C MET A 9 -18.12 -17.78 -29.22
N ARG A 10 -17.22 -16.91 -29.69
CA ARG A 10 -16.35 -16.11 -28.80
C ARG A 10 -17.15 -15.11 -27.97
N ARG A 11 -18.14 -14.45 -28.58
CA ARG A 11 -19.05 -13.56 -27.85
C ARG A 11 -19.79 -14.32 -26.74
N ARG A 12 -20.35 -15.49 -27.06
CA ARG A 12 -21.05 -16.32 -26.09
C ARG A 12 -20.14 -16.76 -24.94
N GLN A 13 -18.88 -17.10 -25.22
CA GLN A 13 -17.90 -17.44 -24.17
C GLN A 13 -17.61 -16.26 -23.22
N LEU A 14 -17.56 -15.02 -23.74
CA LEU A 14 -17.39 -13.83 -22.89
C LEU A 14 -18.63 -13.60 -22.00
N GLU A 15 -19.82 -13.76 -22.56
CA GLU A 15 -21.09 -13.65 -21.83
C GLU A 15 -21.20 -14.73 -20.73
N GLU A 16 -20.93 -16.00 -21.07
CA GLU A 16 -20.93 -17.13 -20.14
C GLU A 16 -19.92 -16.94 -19.01
N ARG A 17 -18.67 -16.55 -19.33
CA ARG A 17 -17.65 -16.27 -18.32
C ARG A 17 -18.02 -15.11 -17.39
N GLY A 18 -18.63 -14.05 -17.94
CA GLY A 18 -19.12 -12.93 -17.14
C GLY A 18 -20.22 -13.38 -16.17
N GLN A 19 -21.13 -14.23 -16.62
CA GLN A 19 -22.20 -14.80 -15.81
C GLN A 19 -21.66 -15.74 -14.72
N GLU A 20 -20.71 -16.63 -15.06
CA GLU A 20 -20.05 -17.53 -14.11
C GLU A 20 -19.35 -16.75 -12.98
N LEU A 21 -18.68 -15.64 -13.32
CA LEU A 21 -18.06 -14.78 -12.31
C LEU A 21 -19.10 -14.18 -11.36
N LEU A 22 -20.24 -13.71 -11.90
CA LEU A 22 -21.32 -13.13 -11.11
C LEU A 22 -21.99 -14.16 -10.17
N GLU A 23 -22.25 -15.36 -10.68
CA GLU A 23 -22.83 -16.46 -9.90
C GLU A 23 -21.89 -16.94 -8.79
N GLY A 24 -20.58 -16.84 -9.00
CA GLY A 24 -19.55 -17.23 -8.04
C GLY A 24 -19.23 -16.19 -6.95
N LEU A 25 -19.69 -14.93 -7.07
CA LEU A 25 -19.24 -13.84 -6.18
C LEU A 25 -19.47 -14.09 -4.68
N ASP A 26 -20.56 -14.76 -4.32
CA ASP A 26 -20.91 -15.04 -2.93
C ASP A 26 -19.95 -16.06 -2.29
N GLY A 27 -19.35 -16.94 -3.10
CA GLY A 27 -18.38 -17.94 -2.67
C GLY A 27 -16.94 -17.42 -2.58
N MET A 28 -16.64 -16.28 -3.22
CA MET A 28 -15.27 -15.75 -3.30
C MET A 28 -14.82 -15.11 -1.98
N GLY A 29 -13.58 -15.42 -1.59
CA GLY A 29 -12.84 -14.76 -0.52
C GLY A 29 -12.27 -13.40 -0.96
N LEU A 30 -11.69 -12.65 0.00
CA LEU A 30 -11.17 -11.30 -0.29
C LEU A 30 -10.09 -11.30 -1.38
N ASP A 31 -9.21 -12.30 -1.39
CA ASP A 31 -8.10 -12.38 -2.34
C ASP A 31 -8.63 -12.66 -3.75
N GLU A 32 -9.59 -13.57 -3.88
CA GLU A 32 -10.24 -13.89 -5.16
C GLU A 32 -11.03 -12.69 -5.72
N LEU A 33 -11.72 -11.94 -4.86
CA LEU A 33 -12.41 -10.71 -5.27
C LEU A 33 -11.41 -9.65 -5.76
N ARG A 34 -10.29 -9.45 -5.06
CA ARG A 34 -9.23 -8.52 -5.47
C ARG A 34 -8.59 -8.95 -6.79
N TRP A 35 -8.27 -10.23 -6.90
CA TRP A 35 -7.70 -10.81 -8.12
C TRP A 35 -8.64 -10.60 -9.31
N THR A 36 -9.95 -10.82 -9.11
CA THR A 36 -10.97 -10.61 -10.15
C THR A 36 -11.00 -9.17 -10.64
N VAL A 37 -10.96 -8.19 -9.73
CA VAL A 37 -10.90 -6.77 -10.12
C VAL A 37 -9.62 -6.47 -10.89
N ARG A 38 -8.46 -6.91 -10.40
CA ARG A 38 -7.17 -6.73 -11.07
C ARG A 38 -7.16 -7.32 -12.48
N TYR A 39 -7.64 -8.55 -12.62
CA TYR A 39 -7.71 -9.27 -13.89
C TYR A 39 -8.54 -8.53 -14.93
N LEU A 40 -9.75 -8.11 -14.56
CA LEU A 40 -10.63 -7.38 -15.47
C LEU A 40 -10.09 -5.98 -15.77
N ALA A 41 -9.59 -5.28 -14.75
CA ALA A 41 -9.06 -3.93 -14.89
C ALA A 41 -7.80 -3.86 -15.78
N ASP A 42 -6.99 -4.91 -15.79
CA ASP A 42 -5.76 -5.00 -16.60
C ASP A 42 -6.02 -5.01 -18.12
N SER A 43 -7.25 -5.31 -18.54
CA SER A 43 -7.70 -5.20 -19.93
C SER A 43 -8.22 -3.81 -20.31
N LEU A 44 -8.30 -2.88 -19.35
CA LEU A 44 -8.86 -1.55 -19.57
C LEU A 44 -7.78 -0.54 -19.99
N SER A 45 -8.16 0.37 -20.88
CA SER A 45 -7.40 1.61 -21.11
C SER A 45 -7.35 2.47 -19.86
N GLU A 46 -6.35 3.35 -19.72
CA GLU A 46 -6.20 4.20 -18.54
C GLU A 46 -7.45 5.06 -18.22
N GLU A 47 -8.11 5.60 -19.25
CA GLU A 47 -9.34 6.38 -19.10
C GLU A 47 -10.48 5.54 -18.50
N ARG A 48 -10.70 4.33 -19.03
CA ARG A 48 -11.73 3.40 -18.55
C ARG A 48 -11.38 2.87 -17.17
N TRP A 49 -10.10 2.62 -16.92
CA TRP A 49 -9.58 2.22 -15.62
C TRP A 49 -9.94 3.26 -14.55
N ARG A 50 -9.66 4.54 -14.79
CA ARG A 50 -10.01 5.64 -13.87
C ARG A 50 -11.51 5.81 -13.65
N THR A 51 -12.32 5.52 -14.67
CA THR A 51 -13.77 5.71 -14.62
C THR A 51 -14.47 4.54 -13.93
N LEU A 52 -14.13 3.31 -14.31
CA LEU A 52 -14.82 2.10 -13.85
C LEU A 52 -14.37 1.63 -12.47
N LEU A 53 -13.15 1.97 -12.05
CA LEU A 53 -12.67 1.70 -10.68
C LEU A 53 -12.96 2.85 -9.72
N ALA A 54 -13.70 3.88 -10.13
CA ALA A 54 -14.09 4.96 -9.22
C ALA A 54 -14.83 4.41 -7.99
N GLY A 55 -14.31 4.70 -6.80
CA GLY A 55 -14.87 4.22 -5.53
C GLY A 55 -14.45 2.79 -5.15
N TYR A 56 -13.65 2.10 -5.97
CA TYR A 56 -13.00 0.85 -5.59
C TYR A 56 -11.62 1.09 -4.98
N HIS A 57 -11.28 0.32 -3.95
CA HIS A 57 -9.90 0.13 -3.50
C HIS A 57 -9.78 -1.22 -2.77
N GLU A 58 -8.57 -1.76 -2.66
CA GLU A 58 -8.36 -3.10 -2.10
C GLU A 58 -8.56 -3.22 -0.57
N PHE A 59 -8.81 -2.10 0.10
CA PHE A 59 -9.19 -2.05 1.52
C PHE A 59 -10.71 -2.09 1.72
N LEU A 60 -11.50 -2.26 0.66
CA LEU A 60 -12.95 -2.40 0.80
C LEU A 60 -13.28 -3.70 1.53
N PRO A 61 -14.31 -3.71 2.39
CA PRO A 61 -14.85 -4.94 2.94
C PRO A 61 -15.30 -5.89 1.83
N VAL A 62 -15.39 -7.17 2.18
CA VAL A 62 -15.85 -8.24 1.28
C VAL A 62 -17.19 -7.89 0.63
N ASP A 63 -18.19 -7.49 1.42
CA ASP A 63 -19.53 -7.19 0.89
C ASP A 63 -19.54 -6.01 -0.09
N ARG A 64 -18.80 -4.95 0.21
CA ARG A 64 -18.65 -3.80 -0.69
C ARG A 64 -17.88 -4.17 -1.96
N SER A 65 -16.88 -5.04 -1.85
CA SER A 65 -16.14 -5.56 -3.00
C SER A 65 -17.04 -6.42 -3.90
N ARG A 66 -17.93 -7.23 -3.31
CA ARG A 66 -18.96 -7.99 -4.05
C ARG A 66 -19.95 -7.06 -4.73
N THR A 67 -20.50 -6.08 -4.02
CA THR A 67 -21.40 -5.08 -4.62
C THR A 67 -20.73 -4.32 -5.76
N PHE A 68 -19.46 -3.94 -5.60
CA PHE A 68 -18.69 -3.33 -6.67
C PHE A 68 -18.59 -4.26 -7.88
N LEU A 69 -18.19 -5.53 -7.67
CA LEU A 69 -18.06 -6.51 -8.74
C LEU A 69 -19.38 -6.83 -9.46
N GLN A 70 -20.52 -6.81 -8.77
CA GLN A 70 -21.84 -6.97 -9.39
C GLN A 70 -22.12 -5.91 -10.47
N ALA A 71 -21.63 -4.68 -10.27
CA ALA A 71 -21.74 -3.62 -11.28
C ALA A 71 -20.56 -3.62 -12.27
N PHE A 72 -19.36 -3.97 -11.81
CA PHE A 72 -18.12 -3.88 -12.60
C PHE A 72 -17.97 -5.00 -13.64
N VAL A 73 -18.32 -6.24 -13.28
CA VAL A 73 -18.20 -7.41 -14.17
C VAL A 73 -19.03 -7.23 -15.45
N PRO A 74 -20.33 -6.86 -15.41
CA PRO A 74 -21.11 -6.65 -16.64
C PRO A 74 -20.51 -5.57 -17.56
N GLN A 75 -19.98 -4.49 -16.96
CA GLN A 75 -19.36 -3.41 -17.73
C GLN A 75 -18.08 -3.88 -18.44
N CYS A 76 -17.21 -4.62 -17.74
CA CYS A 76 -16.00 -5.18 -18.35
C CYS A 76 -16.33 -6.22 -19.44
N THR A 77 -17.32 -7.09 -19.20
CA THR A 77 -17.79 -8.06 -20.20
C THR A 77 -18.30 -7.36 -21.45
N GLN A 78 -19.11 -6.31 -21.32
CA GLN A 78 -19.60 -5.53 -22.45
C GLN A 78 -18.45 -4.86 -23.23
N LEU A 79 -17.45 -4.33 -22.53
CA LEU A 79 -16.26 -3.76 -23.17
C LEU A 79 -15.44 -4.79 -23.94
N ALA A 80 -15.29 -6.00 -23.40
CA ALA A 80 -14.61 -7.09 -24.11
C ALA A 80 -15.37 -7.53 -25.37
N ILE A 81 -16.72 -7.55 -25.32
CA ILE A 81 -17.55 -7.82 -26.49
C ILE A 81 -17.39 -6.71 -27.54
N LEU A 82 -17.36 -5.44 -27.13
CA LEU A 82 -17.15 -4.31 -28.05
C LEU A 82 -15.75 -4.37 -28.70
N ASP A 83 -14.71 -4.76 -27.96
CA ASP A 83 -13.37 -4.97 -28.53
C ASP A 83 -13.36 -6.12 -29.54
N LEU A 84 -14.05 -7.22 -29.24
CA LEU A 84 -14.24 -8.34 -30.17
C LEU A 84 -15.00 -7.92 -31.44
N GLU A 85 -16.04 -7.09 -31.30
CA GLU A 85 -16.82 -6.54 -32.43
C GLU A 85 -15.97 -5.63 -33.32
N ALA A 86 -15.18 -4.73 -32.73
CA ALA A 86 -14.30 -3.83 -33.47
C ALA A 86 -13.24 -4.58 -34.31
N LYS A 87 -12.90 -5.81 -33.91
CA LYS A 87 -11.88 -6.64 -34.53
C LYS A 87 -12.43 -7.69 -35.50
N ARG A 88 -13.76 -7.72 -35.71
CA ARG A 88 -14.44 -8.74 -36.53
C ARG A 88 -13.96 -8.79 -37.98
N GLU A 89 -13.64 -7.65 -38.58
CA GLU A 89 -13.19 -7.54 -39.97
C GLU A 89 -11.66 -7.64 -40.13
N ALA A 90 -10.91 -7.69 -39.03
CA ALA A 90 -9.47 -7.82 -39.08
C ALA A 90 -9.05 -9.21 -39.57
N LYS A 91 -7.89 -9.29 -40.23
CA LYS A 91 -7.34 -10.55 -40.73
C LYS A 91 -7.02 -11.47 -39.54
N ALA A 92 -7.53 -12.70 -39.54
CA ALA A 92 -7.47 -13.61 -38.39
C ALA A 92 -6.05 -13.83 -37.79
N ASP A 93 -5.01 -13.78 -38.62
CA ASP A 93 -3.61 -13.97 -38.19
C ASP A 93 -2.87 -12.65 -37.89
N SER A 94 -3.55 -11.51 -37.88
CA SER A 94 -2.93 -10.21 -37.61
C SER A 94 -3.05 -9.79 -36.16
N LEU A 95 -2.10 -8.99 -35.69
CA LEU A 95 -2.11 -8.45 -34.34
C LEU A 95 -3.30 -7.50 -34.10
N GLN A 96 -3.83 -6.91 -35.18
CA GLN A 96 -5.04 -6.08 -35.16
C GLN A 96 -6.32 -6.88 -34.86
N ALA A 97 -6.34 -8.20 -35.13
CA ALA A 97 -7.47 -9.06 -34.79
C ALA A 97 -7.48 -9.54 -33.33
N VAL A 98 -6.37 -9.34 -32.60
CA VAL A 98 -6.18 -9.83 -31.24
C VAL A 98 -6.83 -8.89 -30.22
N THR A 99 -7.79 -9.40 -29.45
CA THR A 99 -8.44 -8.64 -28.36
C THR A 99 -7.52 -8.43 -27.17
N ASP A 100 -7.84 -7.49 -26.27
CA ASP A 100 -7.07 -7.36 -25.02
C ASP A 100 -7.19 -8.60 -24.13
N SER A 101 -8.36 -9.27 -24.16
CA SER A 101 -8.55 -10.56 -23.50
C SER A 101 -7.66 -11.64 -24.10
N ASP A 102 -7.51 -11.69 -25.44
CA ASP A 102 -6.61 -12.65 -26.09
C ASP A 102 -5.16 -12.40 -25.70
N LEU A 103 -4.72 -11.13 -25.74
CA LEU A 103 -3.37 -10.77 -25.30
C LEU A 103 -3.13 -11.21 -23.85
N GLN A 104 -4.07 -11.04 -22.93
CA GLN A 104 -3.91 -11.53 -21.55
C GLN A 104 -3.76 -13.06 -21.42
N ASN A 105 -4.11 -13.83 -22.46
CA ASN A 105 -4.14 -15.30 -22.43
C ASN A 105 -3.05 -15.96 -23.28
N MET A 106 -2.30 -15.18 -24.06
CA MET A 106 -1.18 -15.66 -24.86
C MET A 106 0.12 -15.70 -24.05
N SER A 107 1.03 -16.61 -24.38
CA SER A 107 2.37 -16.60 -23.80
C SER A 107 3.17 -15.37 -24.23
N ILE A 108 4.24 -15.04 -23.49
CA ILE A 108 5.11 -13.90 -23.84
C ILE A 108 5.76 -14.11 -25.21
N MET A 109 6.25 -15.31 -25.50
CA MET A 109 6.87 -15.63 -26.77
C MET A 109 5.93 -15.38 -27.95
N GLU A 110 4.71 -15.91 -27.89
CA GLU A 110 3.72 -15.74 -28.96
C GLU A 110 3.40 -14.27 -29.22
N LYS A 111 3.21 -13.48 -28.17
CA LYS A 111 2.93 -12.03 -28.31
C LYS A 111 4.07 -11.29 -28.98
N TRP A 112 5.31 -11.51 -28.52
CA TRP A 112 6.45 -10.78 -29.06
C TRP A 112 6.86 -11.26 -30.47
N GLU A 113 6.55 -12.51 -30.85
CA GLU A 113 6.63 -12.94 -32.26
C GLU A 113 5.62 -12.17 -33.13
N MET A 114 4.38 -11.99 -32.67
CA MET A 114 3.37 -11.20 -33.40
C MET A 114 3.72 -9.71 -33.47
N ILE A 115 4.17 -9.12 -32.36
CA ILE A 115 4.61 -7.71 -32.31
C ILE A 115 5.82 -7.48 -33.23
N ALA A 116 6.74 -8.44 -33.33
CA ALA A 116 7.86 -8.36 -34.27
C ALA A 116 7.42 -8.44 -35.74
N ALA A 117 6.37 -9.21 -36.04
CA ALA A 117 5.82 -9.32 -37.39
C ALA A 117 5.02 -8.08 -37.82
N GLU A 118 4.36 -7.40 -36.86
CA GLU A 118 3.58 -6.18 -37.09
C GLU A 118 4.00 -5.06 -36.12
N PRO A 119 5.19 -4.46 -36.31
CA PRO A 119 5.68 -3.40 -35.44
C PRO A 119 4.69 -2.23 -35.38
N GLN A 120 4.49 -1.70 -34.17
CA GLN A 120 3.62 -0.54 -33.91
C GLN A 120 2.13 -0.76 -34.24
N ALA A 121 1.68 -2.01 -34.48
CA ALA A 121 0.25 -2.30 -34.64
C ALA A 121 -0.56 -2.16 -33.35
N LEU A 122 0.12 -2.14 -32.20
CA LEU A 122 -0.47 -1.86 -30.89
C LEU A 122 -0.23 -0.40 -30.49
N ASP A 123 -1.21 0.20 -29.82
CA ASP A 123 -1.03 1.49 -29.17
C ASP A 123 -0.05 1.39 -27.98
N PRO A 124 0.53 2.53 -27.55
CA PRO A 124 1.55 2.52 -26.49
C PRO A 124 1.07 1.95 -25.16
N ASP A 125 -0.21 2.06 -24.80
CA ASP A 125 -0.72 1.53 -23.54
C ASP A 125 -0.72 0.00 -23.53
N ARG A 126 -1.16 -0.62 -24.63
CA ARG A 126 -1.10 -2.07 -24.81
C ARG A 126 0.35 -2.57 -24.76
N ILE A 127 1.26 -1.88 -25.43
CA ILE A 127 2.70 -2.24 -25.41
C ILE A 127 3.28 -2.11 -24.00
N ALA A 128 2.94 -1.05 -23.26
CA ALA A 128 3.40 -0.88 -21.88
C ALA A 128 2.98 -2.04 -20.97
N ARG A 129 1.75 -2.56 -21.14
CA ARG A 129 1.29 -3.78 -20.44
C ARG A 129 2.13 -5.00 -20.78
N GLU A 130 2.40 -5.25 -22.06
CA GLU A 130 3.24 -6.40 -22.44
C GLU A 130 4.70 -6.27 -22.03
N LEU A 131 5.26 -5.05 -22.04
CA LEU A 131 6.59 -4.76 -21.50
C LEU A 131 6.65 -5.02 -19.99
N ALA A 132 5.62 -4.63 -19.23
CA ALA A 132 5.55 -4.91 -17.80
C ALA A 132 5.53 -6.42 -17.51
N ARG A 133 4.79 -7.21 -18.30
CA ARG A 133 4.78 -8.68 -18.18
C ARG A 133 6.13 -9.30 -18.52
N LEU A 134 6.78 -8.83 -19.58
CA LEU A 134 8.12 -9.28 -19.99
C LEU A 134 9.18 -8.98 -18.92
N ALA A 135 9.09 -7.80 -18.31
CA ALA A 135 9.97 -7.38 -17.23
C ALA A 135 9.90 -8.32 -16.01
N LEU A 136 8.75 -8.94 -15.76
CA LEU A 136 8.50 -9.87 -14.66
C LEU A 136 8.65 -11.36 -15.04
N CYS A 137 9.13 -11.67 -16.24
CA CYS A 137 9.38 -13.03 -16.71
C CYS A 137 10.74 -13.56 -16.20
N PHE A 138 10.84 -14.00 -14.96
CA PHE A 138 12.15 -14.28 -14.35
C PHE A 138 12.80 -15.61 -14.72
N GLN A 139 12.08 -16.52 -15.38
CA GLN A 139 12.60 -17.82 -15.80
C GLN A 139 12.33 -18.10 -17.28
N PRO A 140 13.26 -18.78 -18.00
CA PRO A 140 13.10 -19.07 -19.42
C PRO A 140 11.83 -19.83 -19.76
N ASP A 141 11.45 -20.80 -18.93
CA ASP A 141 10.29 -21.67 -19.18
C ASP A 141 8.97 -20.87 -19.17
N LEU A 142 8.94 -19.74 -18.47
CA LEU A 142 7.75 -18.88 -18.39
C LEU A 142 7.52 -18.06 -19.67
N LEU A 143 8.48 -17.99 -20.59
CA LEU A 143 8.29 -17.33 -21.90
C LEU A 143 7.18 -18.00 -22.72
N HIS A 144 7.01 -19.30 -22.55
CA HIS A 144 6.02 -20.11 -23.25
C HIS A 144 4.78 -20.41 -22.41
N ASP A 145 4.75 -19.96 -21.15
CA ASP A 145 3.63 -20.22 -20.25
C ASP A 145 2.50 -19.19 -20.47
N PRO A 146 1.31 -19.60 -20.93
CA PRO A 146 0.17 -18.70 -21.09
C PRO A 146 -0.44 -18.25 -19.74
N LEU A 147 -0.04 -18.83 -18.61
CA LEU A 147 -0.50 -18.43 -17.27
C LEU A 147 0.29 -17.24 -16.71
N LEU A 148 1.55 -17.04 -17.12
CA LEU A 148 2.39 -15.96 -16.60
C LEU A 148 1.71 -14.57 -16.70
N PRO A 149 1.12 -14.17 -17.84
CA PRO A 149 0.44 -12.88 -17.96
C PRO A 149 -0.65 -12.62 -16.92
N ARG A 150 -1.29 -13.69 -16.44
CA ARG A 150 -2.32 -13.64 -15.40
C ARG A 150 -1.72 -13.72 -14.00
N ALA A 151 -0.64 -14.45 -13.82
CA ALA A 151 0.03 -14.59 -12.52
C ALA A 151 0.68 -13.26 -12.08
N VAL A 152 1.26 -12.49 -13.01
CA VAL A 152 1.96 -11.24 -12.63
C VAL A 152 1.04 -10.18 -12.01
N ILE A 153 -0.26 -10.20 -12.29
CA ILE A 153 -1.23 -9.25 -11.72
C ILE A 153 -1.45 -9.48 -10.22
N GLU A 154 -1.01 -10.61 -9.67
CA GLU A 154 -1.06 -10.86 -8.23
C GLU A 154 -0.08 -9.96 -7.47
N PHE A 155 0.96 -9.47 -8.14
CA PHE A 155 2.05 -8.76 -7.50
C PHE A 155 1.90 -7.23 -7.67
N PRO A 156 1.94 -6.44 -6.57
CA PRO A 156 1.91 -4.97 -6.65
C PRO A 156 2.94 -4.37 -7.60
N LEU A 157 4.12 -5.00 -7.69
CA LEU A 157 5.22 -4.60 -8.56
C LEU A 157 4.79 -4.48 -10.04
N TYR A 158 3.85 -5.33 -10.50
CA TYR A 158 3.31 -5.23 -11.86
C TYR A 158 2.63 -3.89 -12.11
N PHE A 159 1.79 -3.43 -11.18
CA PHE A 159 1.07 -2.18 -11.32
C PHE A 159 1.97 -0.95 -11.15
N GLU A 160 2.96 -1.04 -10.25
CA GLU A 160 4.00 -0.01 -10.12
C GLU A 160 4.77 0.16 -11.43
N LEU A 161 5.22 -0.95 -12.02
CA LEU A 161 5.96 -0.95 -13.27
C LEU A 161 5.09 -0.46 -14.43
N LEU A 162 3.87 -0.95 -14.55
CA LEU A 162 2.92 -0.50 -15.58
C LEU A 162 2.62 1.01 -15.45
N GLY A 163 2.41 1.51 -14.23
CA GLY A 163 2.19 2.94 -13.98
C GLY A 163 3.42 3.80 -14.30
N ALA A 164 4.63 3.28 -14.09
CA ALA A 164 5.85 3.95 -14.52
C ALA A 164 6.00 3.95 -16.05
N LEU A 165 5.76 2.83 -16.72
CA LEU A 165 5.83 2.72 -18.17
C LEU A 165 4.78 3.62 -18.85
N ARG A 166 3.55 3.68 -18.36
CA ARG A 166 2.49 4.57 -18.89
C ARG A 166 2.85 6.05 -18.84
N ARG A 167 3.76 6.47 -17.95
CA ARG A 167 4.25 7.85 -17.85
C ARG A 167 5.36 8.17 -18.85
N LEU A 168 5.91 7.17 -19.54
CA LEU A 168 6.93 7.39 -20.56
C LEU A 168 6.32 7.98 -21.84
N PRO A 169 7.08 8.81 -22.58
CA PRO A 169 6.67 9.24 -23.90
C PRO A 169 6.44 8.04 -24.84
N PRO A 170 5.46 8.07 -25.76
CA PRO A 170 5.20 6.98 -26.70
C PRO A 170 6.44 6.51 -27.48
N ALA A 171 7.32 7.43 -27.86
CA ALA A 171 8.57 7.11 -28.56
C ALA A 171 9.49 6.18 -27.75
N GLU A 172 9.54 6.36 -26.42
CA GLU A 172 10.35 5.51 -25.54
C GLU A 172 9.73 4.12 -25.38
N ILE A 173 8.39 4.04 -25.31
CA ILE A 173 7.67 2.76 -25.31
C ILE A 173 7.93 1.97 -26.60
N TYR A 174 7.87 2.63 -27.75
CA TYR A 174 8.19 1.97 -29.02
C TYR A 174 9.66 1.54 -29.11
N ARG A 175 10.60 2.33 -28.59
CA ARG A 175 12.02 1.94 -28.51
C ARG A 175 12.21 0.64 -27.71
N LEU A 176 11.59 0.55 -26.54
CA LEU A 176 11.63 -0.66 -25.70
C LEU A 176 10.92 -1.84 -26.38
N SER A 177 9.82 -1.57 -27.09
CA SER A 177 9.13 -2.57 -27.89
C SER A 177 10.02 -3.14 -28.99
N ASP A 178 10.77 -2.29 -29.72
CA ASP A 178 11.66 -2.72 -30.79
C ASP A 178 12.79 -3.60 -30.25
N LEU A 179 13.35 -3.23 -29.08
CA LEU A 179 14.33 -4.06 -28.36
C LEU A 179 13.76 -5.44 -28.02
N ALA A 180 12.55 -5.49 -27.44
CA ALA A 180 11.91 -6.73 -27.05
C ALA A 180 11.49 -7.58 -28.26
N ALA A 181 10.94 -6.96 -29.31
CA ALA A 181 10.53 -7.60 -30.55
C ALA A 181 11.71 -8.19 -31.33
N ALA A 182 12.89 -7.56 -31.29
CA ALA A 182 14.11 -8.15 -31.83
C ALA A 182 14.68 -9.26 -30.93
N GLY A 183 14.61 -9.05 -29.61
CA GLY A 183 15.28 -9.90 -28.62
C GLY A 183 14.56 -11.20 -28.31
N VAL A 184 13.25 -11.17 -28.05
CA VAL A 184 12.47 -12.32 -27.57
C VAL A 184 12.38 -13.44 -28.61
N PRO A 185 11.99 -13.19 -29.88
CA PRO A 185 11.96 -14.25 -30.91
C PRO A 185 13.33 -14.87 -31.16
N ALA A 186 14.41 -14.10 -31.02
CA ALA A 186 15.79 -14.58 -31.19
C ALA A 186 16.25 -15.53 -30.07
N MET A 187 15.49 -15.68 -28.98
CA MET A 187 15.77 -16.65 -27.91
C MET A 187 15.32 -18.07 -28.25
N LYS A 188 14.51 -18.23 -29.30
CA LYS A 188 13.95 -19.52 -29.69
C LYS A 188 15.05 -20.53 -30.03
N GLY A 189 15.05 -21.65 -29.32
CA GLY A 189 16.02 -22.73 -29.51
C GLY A 189 17.40 -22.47 -28.90
N LEU A 190 17.59 -21.36 -28.17
CA LEU A 190 18.80 -21.14 -27.37
C LEU A 190 18.77 -21.98 -26.07
N PRO A 191 19.94 -22.34 -25.51
CA PRO A 191 20.01 -22.99 -24.21
C PRO A 191 19.63 -22.00 -23.09
N ALA A 192 19.08 -22.53 -21.99
CA ALA A 192 18.54 -21.73 -20.88
C ALA A 192 19.48 -20.63 -20.32
N PRO A 193 20.81 -20.84 -20.18
CA PRO A 193 21.72 -19.77 -19.74
C PRO A 193 21.76 -18.57 -20.70
N ASP A 194 21.76 -18.82 -22.01
CA ASP A 194 21.79 -17.76 -23.03
C ASP A 194 20.45 -17.02 -23.09
N VAL A 195 19.33 -17.73 -22.87
CA VAL A 195 18.00 -17.13 -22.73
C VAL A 195 17.95 -16.21 -21.51
N LEU A 196 18.45 -16.68 -20.35
CA LEU A 196 18.52 -15.89 -19.12
C LEU A 196 19.32 -14.60 -19.30
N GLU A 197 20.48 -14.67 -19.96
CA GLU A 197 21.32 -13.49 -20.20
C GLU A 197 20.59 -12.45 -21.04
N ARG A 198 19.98 -12.87 -22.16
CA ARG A 198 19.26 -11.98 -23.07
C ARG A 198 18.00 -11.40 -22.44
N LEU A 199 17.22 -12.25 -21.76
CA LEU A 199 16.02 -11.83 -21.04
C LEU A 199 16.39 -10.84 -19.94
N GLY A 200 17.43 -11.12 -19.15
CA GLY A 200 17.94 -10.21 -18.13
C GLY A 200 18.45 -8.88 -18.68
N HIS A 201 18.95 -8.82 -19.92
CA HIS A 201 19.26 -7.55 -20.57
C HIS A 201 18.00 -6.74 -20.90
N ILE A 202 17.01 -7.36 -21.56
CA ILE A 202 15.74 -6.69 -21.91
C ILE A 202 15.02 -6.20 -20.64
N GLN A 203 14.97 -7.03 -19.61
CA GLN A 203 14.37 -6.68 -18.32
C GLN A 203 15.04 -5.48 -17.67
N ARG A 204 16.38 -5.41 -17.69
CA ARG A 204 17.12 -4.26 -17.16
C ARG A 204 16.82 -2.99 -17.94
N GLU A 205 16.73 -3.04 -19.27
CA GLU A 205 16.40 -1.88 -20.09
C GLU A 205 14.99 -1.37 -19.79
N ILE A 206 14.00 -2.26 -19.67
CA ILE A 206 12.62 -1.91 -19.30
C ILE A 206 12.57 -1.32 -17.89
N ALA A 207 13.22 -1.97 -16.92
CA ALA A 207 13.27 -1.53 -15.53
C ALA A 207 13.92 -0.15 -15.39
N GLN A 208 15.07 0.07 -16.04
CA GLN A 208 15.79 1.34 -16.02
C GLN A 208 14.97 2.48 -16.64
N ALA A 209 14.34 2.22 -17.79
CA ALA A 209 13.46 3.21 -18.41
C ALA A 209 12.28 3.57 -17.50
N ALA A 210 11.74 2.59 -16.77
CA ALA A 210 10.70 2.80 -15.77
C ALA A 210 11.22 3.37 -14.42
N GLY A 211 12.52 3.68 -14.29
CA GLY A 211 13.11 4.30 -13.11
C GLY A 211 13.50 3.33 -11.98
N PHE A 212 13.50 2.02 -12.22
CA PHE A 212 13.91 1.01 -11.26
C PHE A 212 15.42 0.80 -11.32
N THR A 213 16.10 0.97 -10.19
CA THR A 213 17.57 0.84 -10.07
C THR A 213 18.02 -0.47 -9.43
N ALA A 214 17.16 -1.11 -8.63
CA ALA A 214 17.40 -2.44 -8.06
C ALA A 214 16.83 -3.53 -8.98
N PRO A 215 17.35 -4.78 -8.93
CA PRO A 215 16.77 -5.91 -9.65
C PRO A 215 15.29 -6.10 -9.30
N LEU A 216 14.44 -6.29 -10.31
CA LEU A 216 12.99 -6.45 -10.11
C LEU A 216 12.64 -7.66 -9.24
N GLN A 217 13.45 -8.72 -9.29
CA GLN A 217 13.29 -9.93 -8.48
C GLN A 217 13.39 -9.62 -6.97
N GLU A 218 14.24 -8.68 -6.57
CA GLU A 218 14.43 -8.29 -5.16
C GLU A 218 13.27 -7.45 -4.63
N ARG A 219 12.45 -6.89 -5.53
CA ARG A 219 11.27 -6.09 -5.23
C ARG A 219 9.96 -6.88 -5.29
N LEU A 220 10.03 -8.16 -5.62
CA LEU A 220 8.84 -9.00 -5.69
C LEU A 220 8.28 -9.19 -4.27
N GLY A 221 7.16 -8.51 -3.99
CA GLY A 221 6.43 -8.64 -2.73
C GLY A 221 5.64 -9.94 -2.62
N ALA A 222 4.78 -10.08 -1.61
CA ALA A 222 3.92 -11.25 -1.51
C ALA A 222 2.82 -11.20 -2.59
N SER A 223 2.41 -12.37 -3.07
CA SER A 223 1.24 -12.49 -3.94
C SER A 223 0.01 -11.95 -3.21
N MET A 224 -0.81 -11.20 -3.93
CA MET A 224 -2.03 -10.57 -3.43
C MET A 224 -1.80 -9.59 -2.26
N ASP A 225 -0.60 -9.02 -2.10
CA ASP A 225 -0.40 -7.84 -1.26
C ASP A 225 -1.26 -6.68 -1.74
N ARG A 226 -1.80 -5.88 -0.81
CA ARG A 226 -2.74 -4.79 -1.14
C ARG A 226 -2.05 -3.66 -1.91
N LEU A 227 -2.66 -3.21 -2.99
CA LEU A 227 -2.25 -1.97 -3.67
C LEU A 227 -2.54 -0.75 -2.78
N PRO A 228 -1.63 0.24 -2.70
CA PRO A 228 -1.86 1.50 -2.00
C PRO A 228 -3.13 2.21 -2.51
N ARG A 229 -3.87 2.91 -1.63
CA ARG A 229 -5.13 3.58 -2.02
C ARG A 229 -4.96 4.61 -3.12
N GLU A 230 -3.81 5.27 -3.14
CA GLU A 230 -3.40 6.26 -4.14
C GLU A 230 -3.21 5.70 -5.55
N PHE A 231 -3.17 4.37 -5.72
CA PHE A 231 -3.31 3.77 -7.05
C PHE A 231 -4.70 4.04 -7.62
N PHE A 232 -5.75 3.96 -6.79
CA PHE A 232 -7.13 3.98 -7.23
C PHE A 232 -7.68 5.40 -7.37
N PRO A 233 -8.56 5.64 -8.37
CA PRO A 233 -9.20 6.93 -8.53
C PRO A 233 -10.08 7.22 -7.30
N PRO A 234 -10.05 8.45 -6.77
CA PRO A 234 -10.88 8.81 -5.62
C PRO A 234 -12.35 8.59 -5.96
N GLY A 235 -13.11 8.03 -5.01
CA GLY A 235 -14.56 7.94 -5.15
C GLY A 235 -15.16 9.35 -5.17
N GLY A 236 -16.15 9.58 -6.04
CA GLY A 236 -16.93 10.81 -5.98
C GLY A 236 -17.69 10.89 -4.64
N ALA A 237 -17.46 11.95 -3.87
CA ALA A 237 -18.27 12.48 -2.76
C ALA A 237 -18.91 11.52 -1.72
N ASP A 238 -18.52 10.25 -1.64
CA ASP A 238 -19.04 9.27 -0.68
C ASP A 238 -18.02 8.87 0.39
N GLU A 239 -16.85 9.52 0.43
CA GLU A 239 -15.85 9.25 1.47
C GLU A 239 -16.24 9.79 2.86
N ASP A 240 -17.15 10.77 2.91
CA ASP A 240 -17.69 11.40 4.14
C ASP A 240 -19.20 11.19 4.33
N SER A 241 -19.80 10.18 3.68
CA SER A 241 -21.23 9.90 3.81
C SER A 241 -21.59 9.52 5.27
N PRO A 242 -22.73 10.01 5.82
CA PRO A 242 -23.30 9.52 7.09
C PRO A 242 -23.43 7.99 7.16
N ASP A 243 -23.53 7.32 6.00
CA ASP A 243 -23.61 5.86 5.88
C ASP A 243 -22.30 5.15 6.22
N ARG A 244 -21.13 5.81 6.09
CA ARG A 244 -19.83 5.24 6.48
C ARG A 244 -19.67 5.15 7.98
N ILE A 245 -20.08 6.18 8.72
CA ILE A 245 -20.08 6.14 10.18
C ILE A 245 -21.08 5.07 10.64
N ALA A 246 -22.27 5.02 10.04
CA ALA A 246 -23.26 3.97 10.35
C ALA A 246 -22.72 2.55 10.07
N GLU A 247 -22.01 2.35 8.94
CA GLU A 247 -21.39 1.07 8.61
C GLU A 247 -20.22 0.72 9.55
N ALA A 248 -19.36 1.68 9.87
CA ALA A 248 -18.28 1.49 10.83
C ALA A 248 -18.83 1.20 12.23
N VAL A 249 -19.92 1.85 12.64
CA VAL A 249 -20.65 1.52 13.88
C VAL A 249 -21.19 0.10 13.86
N ARG A 250 -21.78 -0.34 12.74
CA ARG A 250 -22.26 -1.73 12.58
C ARG A 250 -21.13 -2.74 12.77
N ARG A 251 -19.91 -2.47 12.27
CA ARG A 251 -18.74 -3.35 12.48
C ARG A 251 -18.27 -3.41 13.93
N LEU A 252 -18.63 -2.43 14.74
CA LEU A 252 -18.34 -2.39 16.18
C LEU A 252 -19.46 -3.00 17.03
N GLU A 253 -20.54 -3.49 16.41
CA GLU A 253 -21.59 -4.23 17.11
C GLU A 253 -21.03 -5.54 17.68
N GLY A 254 -21.46 -5.90 18.89
CA GLY A 254 -20.94 -7.07 19.61
C GLY A 254 -19.62 -6.85 20.35
N ILE A 255 -18.84 -5.81 20.02
CA ILE A 255 -17.63 -5.47 20.78
C ILE A 255 -18.04 -4.98 22.20
N PRO A 256 -17.45 -5.56 23.27
CA PRO A 256 -17.76 -5.18 24.64
C PRO A 256 -17.28 -3.77 24.98
N LEU A 257 -17.95 -3.13 25.93
CA LEU A 257 -17.68 -1.75 26.33
C LEU A 257 -16.22 -1.49 26.73
N ASN A 258 -15.58 -2.44 27.41
CA ASN A 258 -14.19 -2.29 27.84
C ASN A 258 -13.23 -2.27 26.65
N GLU A 259 -13.46 -3.09 25.62
CA GLU A 259 -12.63 -3.14 24.43
C GLU A 259 -12.81 -1.87 23.57
N LEU A 260 -14.05 -1.36 23.45
CA LEU A 260 -14.31 -0.08 22.80
C LEU A 260 -13.59 1.09 23.49
N ARG A 261 -13.48 1.06 24.83
CA ARG A 261 -12.73 2.07 25.59
C ARG A 261 -11.24 1.99 25.31
N LEU A 262 -10.67 0.78 25.27
CA LEU A 262 -9.27 0.56 24.92
C LEU A 262 -8.97 1.02 23.49
N ASN A 263 -9.85 0.70 22.54
CA ASN A 263 -9.74 1.14 21.16
C ASN A 263 -9.78 2.67 21.07
N LEU A 264 -10.74 3.33 21.73
CA LEU A 264 -10.78 4.79 21.75
C LEU A 264 -9.52 5.39 22.36
N GLN A 265 -8.99 4.81 23.44
CA GLN A 265 -7.77 5.28 24.08
C GLN A 265 -6.58 5.21 23.11
N SER A 266 -6.41 4.09 22.40
CA SER A 266 -5.37 3.92 21.38
C SER A 266 -5.52 4.90 20.21
N LEU A 267 -6.73 5.04 19.67
CA LEU A 267 -6.99 5.96 18.56
C LEU A 267 -6.78 7.42 18.98
N ALA A 268 -7.27 7.82 20.15
CA ALA A 268 -7.05 9.16 20.68
C ALA A 268 -5.57 9.47 20.87
N ASP A 269 -4.76 8.45 21.19
CA ASP A 269 -3.31 8.57 21.35
C ASP A 269 -2.58 8.83 20.02
N GLN A 270 -3.25 8.74 18.87
CA GLN A 270 -2.69 9.09 17.56
C GLN A 270 -3.09 10.50 17.07
N LEU A 271 -4.12 11.11 17.67
CA LEU A 271 -4.63 12.42 17.27
C LEU A 271 -3.67 13.54 17.69
N SER A 272 -3.52 14.57 16.87
CA SER A 272 -3.00 15.86 17.31
C SER A 272 -3.95 16.52 18.32
N LEU A 273 -3.47 17.53 19.06
CA LEU A 273 -4.28 18.31 19.98
C LEU A 273 -5.47 18.97 19.28
N ARG A 274 -5.25 19.43 18.05
CA ARG A 274 -6.30 20.03 17.21
C ARG A 274 -7.37 18.98 16.87
N GLU A 275 -6.96 17.85 16.31
CA GLU A 275 -7.90 16.77 15.94
C GLU A 275 -8.63 16.21 17.18
N PHE A 276 -7.94 16.09 18.31
CA PHE A 276 -8.54 15.70 19.57
C PHE A 276 -9.65 16.68 20.00
N GLN A 277 -9.40 17.99 19.91
CA GLN A 277 -10.39 19.02 20.23
C GLN A 277 -11.57 18.99 19.26
N GLU A 278 -11.31 18.85 17.95
CA GLU A 278 -12.33 18.81 16.91
C GLU A 278 -13.23 17.56 17.05
N LEU A 279 -12.64 16.38 17.24
CA LEU A 279 -13.35 15.09 17.23
C LEU A 279 -13.92 14.70 18.60
N LEU A 280 -13.17 14.92 19.69
CA LEU A 280 -13.55 14.46 21.04
C LEU A 280 -14.05 15.60 21.94
N GLY A 281 -13.71 16.85 21.63
CA GLY A 281 -14.19 18.03 22.37
C GLY A 281 -15.73 18.11 22.50
N PRO A 282 -16.51 17.94 21.42
CA PRO A 282 -17.98 17.97 21.48
C PRO A 282 -18.60 16.91 22.39
N HIS A 283 -17.89 15.83 22.68
CA HIS A 283 -18.34 14.77 23.56
C HIS A 283 -17.98 15.01 25.02
N ARG A 284 -16.83 15.66 25.29
CA ARG A 284 -16.41 16.02 26.66
C ARG A 284 -17.30 17.09 27.30
N SER A 285 -18.02 17.87 26.50
CA SER A 285 -19.05 18.80 27.02
C SER A 285 -20.36 18.11 27.38
N LYS A 286 -20.61 16.91 26.82
CA LYS A 286 -21.84 16.12 27.03
C LYS A 286 -21.68 15.03 28.09
N TYR A 287 -20.47 14.48 28.25
CA TYR A 287 -20.17 13.40 29.19
C TYR A 287 -19.02 13.80 30.12
N PRO A 288 -19.05 13.45 31.42
CA PRO A 288 -18.01 13.87 32.36
C PRO A 288 -16.63 13.27 32.06
N SER A 289 -16.58 12.12 31.36
CA SER A 289 -15.35 11.54 30.83
C SER A 289 -15.64 10.62 29.63
N LEU A 290 -14.64 10.36 28.79
CA LEU A 290 -14.75 9.39 27.68
C LEU A 290 -15.07 7.97 28.19
N GLY A 291 -14.59 7.63 29.40
CA GLY A 291 -14.89 6.36 30.05
C GLY A 291 -16.36 6.22 30.48
N GLN A 292 -17.11 7.30 30.61
CA GLN A 292 -18.52 7.27 31.06
C GLN A 292 -19.53 7.39 29.90
N MET A 293 -19.07 7.30 28.65
CA MET A 293 -19.94 7.32 27.48
C MET A 293 -20.78 6.03 27.41
N PRO A 294 -22.09 6.12 27.10
CA PRO A 294 -22.90 4.96 26.74
C PRO A 294 -22.28 4.20 25.56
N ILE A 295 -22.50 2.88 25.50
CA ILE A 295 -21.84 2.01 24.51
C ILE A 295 -22.16 2.44 23.07
N GLU A 296 -23.38 2.89 22.78
CA GLU A 296 -23.80 3.37 21.47
C GLU A 296 -23.06 4.65 21.07
N ALA A 297 -22.93 5.60 22.00
CA ALA A 297 -22.19 6.84 21.78
C ALA A 297 -20.70 6.56 21.59
N LEU A 298 -20.15 5.61 22.35
CA LEU A 298 -18.75 5.22 22.24
C LEU A 298 -18.45 4.57 20.88
N ARG A 299 -19.33 3.71 20.36
CA ARG A 299 -19.19 3.14 19.01
C ARG A 299 -19.14 4.22 17.93
N GLN A 300 -20.04 5.20 18.00
CA GLN A 300 -20.05 6.32 17.04
C GLN A 300 -18.74 7.10 17.07
N VAL A 301 -18.20 7.37 18.26
CA VAL A 301 -16.94 8.08 18.41
C VAL A 301 -15.76 7.26 17.90
N VAL A 302 -15.66 5.99 18.28
CA VAL A 302 -14.59 5.09 17.79
C VAL A 302 -14.62 4.99 16.27
N ALA A 303 -15.81 4.82 15.67
CA ALA A 303 -15.98 4.79 14.23
C ALA A 303 -15.53 6.10 13.56
N SER A 304 -15.98 7.24 14.07
CA SER A 304 -15.62 8.57 13.55
C SER A 304 -14.11 8.83 13.62
N VAL A 305 -13.50 8.57 14.78
CA VAL A 305 -12.06 8.77 14.97
C VAL A 305 -11.25 7.79 14.10
N SER A 306 -11.66 6.53 13.99
CA SER A 306 -10.98 5.55 13.13
C SER A 306 -11.03 5.94 11.66
N LEU A 307 -12.18 6.41 11.17
CA LEU A 307 -12.32 6.90 9.79
C LEU A 307 -11.44 8.13 9.55
N HIS A 308 -11.38 9.07 10.50
CA HIS A 308 -10.51 10.26 10.43
C HIS A 308 -9.02 9.92 10.47
N LEU A 309 -8.61 8.94 11.27
CA LEU A 309 -7.22 8.49 11.34
C LEU A 309 -6.78 7.79 10.05
N GLY A 310 -7.71 7.12 9.36
CA GLY A 310 -7.45 6.47 8.08
C GLY A 310 -6.50 5.28 8.25
N ASP A 311 -5.32 5.36 7.66
CA ASP A 311 -4.26 4.35 7.72
C ASP A 311 -3.13 4.69 8.71
N ARG A 312 -3.34 5.72 9.54
CA ARG A 312 -2.48 5.98 10.70
C ARG A 312 -2.56 4.82 11.68
N GLY A 313 -1.40 4.31 12.05
CA GLY A 313 -1.23 3.17 12.95
C GLY A 313 -0.46 3.55 14.22
N LEU A 314 -0.57 2.70 15.25
CA LEU A 314 0.17 2.91 16.49
C LEU A 314 1.68 2.90 16.29
N THR A 315 2.22 2.10 15.37
CA THR A 315 3.67 1.98 15.11
C THR A 315 4.23 3.06 14.19
N ASP A 316 3.37 3.95 13.66
CA ASP A 316 3.80 5.01 12.73
C ASP A 316 4.87 5.93 13.35
N PHE A 317 4.86 6.08 14.68
CA PHE A 317 5.86 6.87 15.39
C PHE A 317 7.29 6.38 15.21
N ILE A 318 7.52 5.06 15.04
CA ILE A 318 8.84 4.51 14.75
C ILE A 318 9.04 4.30 13.26
N GLN A 319 7.96 4.00 12.52
CA GLN A 319 8.01 3.79 11.07
C GLN A 319 8.50 5.02 10.31
N ARG A 320 8.29 6.24 10.83
CA ARG A 320 8.88 7.46 10.27
C ARG A 320 10.40 7.38 10.07
N TYR A 321 11.13 6.63 10.88
CA TYR A 321 12.58 6.44 10.74
C TYR A 321 12.95 5.37 9.71
N ARG A 322 12.06 4.39 9.50
CA ARG A 322 12.29 3.20 8.66
C ARG A 322 11.77 3.32 7.24
N THR A 323 10.59 3.89 7.07
CA THR A 323 9.81 3.83 5.83
C THR A 323 9.35 5.20 5.34
N GLY A 324 9.68 6.29 6.04
CA GLY A 324 9.23 7.63 5.65
C GLY A 324 7.74 7.88 5.89
N LYS A 325 7.11 7.05 6.74
CA LYS A 325 5.72 7.22 7.18
C LYS A 325 5.65 8.26 8.31
N PHE A 326 5.68 9.54 7.92
CA PHE A 326 5.66 10.68 8.83
C PHE A 326 4.32 10.82 9.58
N ILE A 327 4.33 11.53 10.72
CA ILE A 327 3.15 11.67 11.58
C ILE A 327 2.32 12.90 11.21
N ALA A 328 2.99 14.02 10.89
CA ALA A 328 2.37 15.34 10.74
C ALA A 328 2.51 15.92 9.32
N ILE A 329 3.55 15.56 8.57
CA ILE A 329 3.72 15.93 7.16
C ILE A 329 3.36 14.76 6.22
N PRO A 330 3.12 15.00 4.92
CA PRO A 330 2.85 13.93 3.95
C PRO A 330 3.97 12.89 3.90
N ARG A 331 3.60 11.62 3.87
CA ARG A 331 4.54 10.49 3.75
C ARG A 331 5.35 10.58 2.46
N VAL A 332 6.55 10.00 2.50
CA VAL A 332 7.34 9.71 1.30
C VAL A 332 7.28 8.22 1.04
N SER A 333 7.33 7.77 -0.22
CA SER A 333 7.35 6.34 -0.51
C SER A 333 8.57 5.68 0.14
N SER A 334 8.40 4.46 0.65
CA SER A 334 9.46 3.71 1.33
C SER A 334 10.71 3.56 0.44
N GLU A 335 10.53 3.44 -0.87
CA GLU A 335 11.64 3.41 -1.84
C GLU A 335 12.44 4.70 -1.87
N VAL A 336 11.76 5.85 -1.99
CA VAL A 336 12.43 7.16 -1.99
C VAL A 336 13.11 7.39 -0.65
N TRP A 337 12.45 7.01 0.46
CA TRP A 337 13.03 7.06 1.79
C TRP A 337 14.33 6.27 1.89
N ASN A 338 14.34 5.02 1.43
CA ASN A 338 15.50 4.12 1.52
C ASN A 338 16.66 4.50 0.60
N LEU A 339 16.40 5.23 -0.49
CA LEU A 339 17.43 5.77 -1.39
C LEU A 339 17.96 7.14 -0.96
N MET A 340 17.24 7.84 -0.08
CA MET A 340 17.57 9.19 0.34
C MET A 340 18.83 9.21 1.23
N PRO A 341 19.78 10.14 1.03
CA PRO A 341 20.89 10.36 1.95
C PRO A 341 20.41 10.65 3.38
N GLN A 342 21.20 10.21 4.37
CA GLN A 342 20.83 10.35 5.79
C GLN A 342 20.59 11.81 6.21
N GLU A 343 21.33 12.77 5.65
CA GLU A 343 21.15 14.21 5.90
C GLU A 343 19.76 14.70 5.44
N HIS A 344 19.31 14.29 4.25
CA HIS A 344 17.99 14.65 3.74
C HIS A 344 16.87 13.96 4.54
N ARG A 345 17.07 12.70 4.97
CA ARG A 345 16.13 12.03 5.88
C ARG A 345 15.97 12.79 7.18
N LEU A 346 17.09 13.24 7.75
CA LEU A 346 17.09 14.05 8.96
C LEU A 346 16.34 15.37 8.77
N GLN A 347 16.55 16.06 7.65
CA GLN A 347 15.82 17.30 7.34
C GLN A 347 14.30 17.09 7.29
N LEU A 348 13.83 16.01 6.64
CA LEU A 348 12.40 15.70 6.60
C LEU A 348 11.85 15.32 7.99
N LEU A 349 12.61 14.57 8.79
CA LEU A 349 12.23 14.27 10.17
C LEU A 349 12.16 15.53 11.04
N GLU A 350 13.05 16.50 10.82
CA GLU A 350 13.04 17.78 11.51
C GLU A 350 11.84 18.65 11.07
N GLN A 351 11.47 18.63 9.80
CA GLN A 351 10.23 19.25 9.31
C GLN A 351 8.99 18.61 9.94
N ASP A 352 8.94 17.29 9.98
CA ASP A 352 7.85 16.53 10.62
C ASP A 352 7.79 16.82 12.13
N ASN A 353 8.93 16.88 12.82
CA ASN A 353 9.00 17.28 14.23
C ASN A 353 8.45 18.69 14.46
N ALA A 354 8.75 19.64 13.56
CA ALA A 354 8.27 21.02 13.68
C ALA A 354 6.76 21.14 13.44
N ALA A 355 6.16 20.20 12.71
CA ALA A 355 4.73 20.13 12.46
C ALA A 355 3.95 19.40 13.58
N MET A 356 4.62 18.65 14.46
CA MET A 356 4.00 17.99 15.61
C MET A 356 3.64 18.97 16.72
N ASP A 357 2.53 18.71 17.41
CA ASP A 357 2.25 19.38 18.68
C ASP A 357 3.00 18.74 19.86
N PHE A 358 3.08 19.47 20.98
CA PHE A 358 3.79 19.01 22.18
C PHE A 358 3.25 17.70 22.77
N ALA A 359 1.96 17.40 22.60
CA ALA A 359 1.39 16.15 23.07
C ALA A 359 1.83 14.98 22.19
N GLN A 360 1.92 15.15 20.87
CA GLN A 360 2.48 14.15 19.97
C GLN A 360 3.97 13.90 20.29
N VAL A 361 4.75 14.96 20.51
CA VAL A 361 6.16 14.86 20.93
C VAL A 361 6.30 14.08 22.25
N ALA A 362 5.50 14.41 23.27
CA ALA A 362 5.55 13.74 24.56
C ALA A 362 5.16 12.25 24.46
N ARG A 363 4.10 11.92 23.70
CA ARG A 363 3.68 10.53 23.46
C ARG A 363 4.74 9.72 22.72
N HIS A 364 5.34 10.31 21.69
CA HIS A 364 6.44 9.71 20.94
C HIS A 364 7.62 9.32 21.85
N LEU A 365 8.07 10.26 22.69
CA LEU A 365 9.16 10.01 23.64
C LEU A 365 8.77 8.99 24.72
N ALA A 366 7.53 9.03 25.22
CA ALA A 366 7.04 8.08 26.22
C ALA A 366 7.01 6.64 25.69
N ARG A 367 6.59 6.44 24.44
CA ARG A 367 6.55 5.11 23.81
C ARG A 367 7.96 4.52 23.67
N ILE A 368 8.94 5.31 23.23
CA ILE A 368 10.34 4.86 23.16
C ILE A 368 10.88 4.51 24.55
N LEU A 369 10.63 5.37 25.54
CA LEU A 369 11.12 5.16 26.91
C LEU A 369 10.61 3.84 27.52
N LEU A 370 9.34 3.52 27.29
CA LEU A 370 8.66 2.34 27.84
C LEU A 370 8.80 1.07 26.98
N SER A 371 9.42 1.18 25.80
CA SER A 371 9.74 0.01 24.97
C SER A 371 11.10 -0.53 25.38
N HIS A 372 11.14 -1.59 26.19
CA HIS A 372 12.37 -2.14 26.75
C HIS A 372 13.20 -2.93 25.73
N GLU A 373 12.53 -3.52 24.74
CA GLU A 373 13.16 -4.28 23.66
C GLU A 373 12.89 -3.60 22.32
N TYR A 374 13.84 -3.73 21.39
CA TYR A 374 13.75 -3.10 20.08
C TYR A 374 12.55 -3.59 19.26
N GLN A 375 12.21 -4.87 19.39
CA GLN A 375 11.07 -5.49 18.71
C GLN A 375 9.75 -4.83 19.12
N MET A 376 9.64 -4.37 20.37
CA MET A 376 8.41 -3.74 20.88
C MET A 376 8.05 -2.46 20.12
N LEU A 377 9.04 -1.73 19.60
CA LEU A 377 8.79 -0.45 18.92
C LEU A 377 7.89 -0.59 17.70
N ASP A 378 7.95 -1.75 17.02
CA ASP A 378 7.21 -2.04 15.80
C ASP A 378 6.16 -3.14 15.97
N ASP A 379 5.96 -3.60 17.20
CA ASP A 379 4.92 -4.56 17.53
C ASP A 379 3.67 -3.80 18.00
N GLU A 380 2.60 -3.87 17.20
CA GLU A 380 1.35 -3.16 17.50
C GLU A 380 0.69 -3.63 18.80
N ALA A 381 0.80 -4.92 19.15
CA ALA A 381 0.27 -5.46 20.39
C ALA A 381 1.08 -4.94 21.59
N ALA A 382 2.41 -4.95 21.49
CA ALA A 382 3.27 -4.38 22.52
C ALA A 382 3.02 -2.87 22.71
N GLN A 383 2.83 -2.12 21.61
CA GLN A 383 2.50 -0.70 21.69
C GLN A 383 1.12 -0.46 22.29
N MET A 384 0.14 -1.33 22.02
CA MET A 384 -1.16 -1.29 22.67
C MET A 384 -1.04 -1.46 24.19
N GLU A 385 -0.23 -2.42 24.66
CA GLU A 385 0.04 -2.61 26.08
C GLU A 385 0.72 -1.37 26.71
N VAL A 386 1.66 -0.75 25.99
CA VAL A 386 2.31 0.49 26.44
C VAL A 386 1.28 1.61 26.59
N VAL A 387 0.48 1.94 25.56
CA VAL A 387 -0.43 3.10 25.60
C VAL A 387 -1.60 2.93 26.58
N THR A 388 -1.92 1.68 26.92
CA THR A 388 -2.97 1.35 27.91
C THR A 388 -2.45 1.26 29.34
N SER A 389 -1.13 1.22 29.55
CA SER A 389 -0.50 1.20 30.87
C SER A 389 -0.68 2.53 31.65
N PRO A 390 -0.99 2.50 32.96
CA PRO A 390 -1.01 3.70 33.80
C PRO A 390 0.34 4.45 33.84
N GLN A 391 1.44 3.72 33.69
CA GLN A 391 2.78 4.30 33.67
C GLN A 391 2.98 5.20 32.44
N TYR A 392 2.38 4.85 31.30
CA TYR A 392 2.45 5.65 30.08
C TYR A 392 1.87 7.04 30.27
N GLN A 393 0.67 7.14 30.84
CA GLN A 393 0.06 8.45 31.15
C GLN A 393 0.92 9.26 32.12
N THR A 394 1.52 8.60 33.12
CA THR A 394 2.45 9.25 34.04
C THR A 394 3.67 9.81 33.31
N MET A 395 4.25 9.07 32.36
CA MET A 395 5.41 9.50 31.57
C MET A 395 5.07 10.64 30.62
N VAL A 396 3.94 10.55 29.90
CA VAL A 396 3.45 11.62 29.03
C VAL A 396 3.27 12.92 29.83
N GLN A 397 2.66 12.86 31.03
CA GLN A 397 2.50 14.04 31.88
C GLN A 397 3.83 14.60 32.43
N ARG A 398 4.83 13.76 32.68
CA ARG A 398 6.18 14.24 33.05
C ARG A 398 6.87 14.93 31.88
N LEU A 399 6.76 14.38 30.66
CA LEU A 399 7.31 14.97 29.44
C LEU A 399 6.63 16.28 29.08
N LEU A 400 5.30 16.36 29.22
CA LEU A 400 4.56 17.62 29.03
C LEU A 400 4.97 18.69 30.04
N ARG A 401 5.22 18.33 31.30
CA ARG A 401 5.76 19.25 32.30
C ARG A 401 7.14 19.82 31.94
N LEU A 402 7.95 19.10 31.16
CA LEU A 402 9.20 19.67 30.62
C LEU A 402 8.94 20.84 29.67
N ALA A 403 7.77 20.92 29.04
CA ALA A 403 7.39 22.01 28.13
C ALA A 403 6.77 23.22 28.83
N GLU A 404 6.57 23.20 30.15
CA GLU A 404 5.99 24.33 30.89
C GLU A 404 6.98 25.50 31.03
N GLY A 405 6.47 26.74 31.04
CA GLY A 405 7.27 27.96 31.16
C GLY A 405 8.31 28.10 30.03
N ASN A 406 9.57 28.35 30.40
CA ASN A 406 10.68 28.42 29.43
C ASN A 406 11.19 27.03 28.97
N GLY A 407 10.48 25.96 29.33
CA GLY A 407 10.87 24.56 29.12
C GLY A 407 10.56 24.00 27.74
N GLN A 408 9.73 24.66 26.91
CA GLN A 408 9.39 24.19 25.56
C GLN A 408 10.62 23.86 24.71
N SER A 409 11.64 24.72 24.77
CA SER A 409 12.91 24.51 24.07
C SER A 409 13.65 23.25 24.55
N LYS A 410 13.48 22.84 25.82
CA LYS A 410 14.09 21.62 26.36
C LYS A 410 13.42 20.36 25.83
N LEU A 411 12.09 20.32 25.78
CA LEU A 411 11.36 19.18 25.23
C LEU A 411 11.66 19.00 23.74
N LEU A 412 11.66 20.11 22.98
CA LEU A 412 11.98 20.09 21.56
C LEU A 412 13.44 19.68 21.31
N ALA A 413 14.39 20.19 22.09
CA ALA A 413 15.79 19.78 21.99
C ALA A 413 16.00 18.30 22.30
N LEU A 414 15.30 17.77 23.32
CA LEU A 414 15.31 16.34 23.64
C LEU A 414 14.75 15.52 22.48
N HIS A 415 13.60 15.91 21.93
CA HIS A 415 12.98 15.22 20.81
C HIS A 415 13.85 15.24 19.55
N GLN A 416 14.51 16.36 19.28
CA GLN A 416 15.46 16.46 18.17
C GLN A 416 16.69 15.57 18.38
N ALA A 417 17.22 15.49 19.61
CA ALA A 417 18.31 14.58 19.95
C ALA A 417 17.88 13.11 19.75
N VAL A 418 16.73 12.73 20.29
CA VAL A 418 16.17 11.37 20.12
C VAL A 418 15.91 11.05 18.65
N THR A 419 15.42 12.01 17.86
CA THR A 419 15.21 11.83 16.41
C THR A 419 16.51 11.50 15.69
N ARG A 420 17.60 12.22 15.98
CA ARG A 420 18.93 11.91 15.41
C ARG A 420 19.41 10.54 15.83
N MET A 421 19.28 10.20 17.11
CA MET A 421 19.70 8.90 17.64
C MET A 421 18.89 7.75 17.05
N ALA A 422 17.57 7.91 16.91
CA ALA A 422 16.68 6.91 16.32
C ALA A 422 16.98 6.69 14.83
N LEU A 423 17.27 7.74 14.07
CA LEU A 423 17.70 7.61 12.67
C LEU A 423 19.03 6.84 12.55
N VAL A 424 19.98 7.07 13.45
CA VAL A 424 21.25 6.32 13.52
C VAL A 424 21.00 4.87 13.94
N MET A 425 20.13 4.63 14.93
CA MET A 425 19.73 3.29 15.36
C MET A 425 19.17 2.48 14.18
N GLU A 426 18.30 3.06 13.36
CA GLU A 426 17.74 2.38 12.18
C GLU A 426 18.79 2.09 11.08
N SER A 427 19.88 2.86 11.06
CA SER A 427 21.02 2.65 10.16
C SER A 427 22.02 1.62 10.70
N THR A 428 21.88 1.20 11.96
CA THR A 428 22.77 0.22 12.62
C THR A 428 22.34 -1.22 12.28
N PRO A 429 23.28 -2.18 12.14
CA PRO A 429 22.96 -3.60 12.01
C PRO A 429 22.05 -4.10 13.13
N ARG A 430 21.22 -5.11 12.84
CA ARG A 430 20.12 -5.55 13.74
C ARG A 430 20.61 -5.88 15.15
N GLU A 431 21.79 -6.48 15.27
CA GLU A 431 22.41 -6.89 16.52
C GLU A 431 22.72 -5.69 17.44
N GLY A 432 23.07 -4.54 16.87
CA GLY A 432 23.41 -3.33 17.63
C GLY A 432 22.23 -2.43 17.98
N ARG A 433 21.02 -2.70 17.46
CA ARG A 433 19.87 -1.82 17.66
C ARG A 433 19.34 -1.82 19.08
N GLY A 434 19.47 -2.94 19.81
CA GLY A 434 19.10 -3.02 21.23
C GLY A 434 19.94 -2.08 22.09
N GLU A 435 21.26 -2.04 21.90
CA GLU A 435 22.16 -1.13 22.62
C GLU A 435 21.88 0.34 22.26
N ALA A 436 21.62 0.62 20.99
CA ALA A 436 21.25 1.95 20.54
C ALA A 436 19.91 2.42 21.14
N LEU A 437 18.90 1.55 21.22
CA LEU A 437 17.64 1.84 21.90
C LEU A 437 17.88 2.14 23.39
N GLU A 438 18.67 1.33 24.08
CA GLU A 438 18.99 1.53 25.49
C GLU A 438 19.65 2.90 25.73
N LEU A 439 20.53 3.34 24.83
CA LEU A 439 21.13 4.68 24.88
C LEU A 439 20.08 5.79 24.70
N ILE A 440 19.12 5.62 23.78
CA ILE A 440 18.01 6.55 23.58
C ILE A 440 17.15 6.62 24.85
N ARG A 441 16.77 5.47 25.41
CA ARG A 441 15.99 5.38 26.65
C ARG A 441 16.68 6.10 27.80
N ARG A 442 17.99 5.86 28.01
CA ARG A 442 18.80 6.59 29.01
C ARG A 442 18.81 8.09 28.79
N THR A 443 18.85 8.54 27.54
CA THR A 443 18.82 9.97 27.20
C THR A 443 17.49 10.60 27.61
N ILE A 444 16.37 9.93 27.30
CA ILE A 444 15.03 10.38 27.73
C ILE A 444 14.91 10.33 29.26
N GLY A 445 15.34 9.23 29.88
CA GLY A 445 15.26 9.05 31.32
C GLY A 445 16.04 10.07 32.13
N LYS A 446 17.26 10.40 31.70
CA LYS A 446 18.08 11.47 32.30
C LYS A 446 17.39 12.83 32.21
N ALA A 447 16.73 13.14 31.09
CA ALA A 447 15.97 14.37 30.94
C ALA A 447 14.75 14.44 31.87
N LEU A 448 14.21 13.28 32.26
CA LEU A 448 13.12 13.14 33.24
C LEU A 448 13.59 13.02 34.68
N GLY A 449 14.90 13.00 34.92
CA GLY A 449 15.49 12.91 36.26
C GLY A 449 15.51 11.50 36.86
N PHE A 450 15.42 10.45 36.04
CA PHE A 450 15.57 9.07 36.53
C PHE A 450 17.01 8.74 36.88
N SER A 451 17.18 7.98 37.96
CA SER A 451 18.44 7.36 38.35
C SER A 451 18.81 6.20 37.40
N GLU A 452 20.08 5.78 37.39
CA GLU A 452 20.50 4.64 36.56
C GLU A 452 19.84 3.32 37.01
N GLU A 453 19.47 3.19 38.28
CA GLU A 453 18.76 2.03 38.83
C GLU A 453 17.32 1.94 38.31
N GLU A 454 16.59 3.06 38.28
CA GLU A 454 15.22 3.15 37.72
C GLU A 454 15.18 2.90 36.20
N MET A 455 16.31 3.06 35.51
CA MET A 455 16.43 2.85 34.07
C MET A 455 16.79 1.42 33.67
N SER A 456 17.18 0.57 34.64
CA SER A 456 17.54 -0.82 34.38
C SER A 456 16.31 -1.67 34.02
N PRO A 457 16.39 -2.59 33.03
CA PRO A 457 15.27 -3.47 32.66
C PRO A 457 14.77 -4.38 33.81
N GLN A 458 15.52 -4.51 34.90
CA GLN A 458 15.13 -5.27 36.11
C GLN A 458 14.49 -4.40 37.21
N GLY A 459 14.40 -3.07 37.03
CA GLY A 459 14.00 -2.11 38.07
C GLY A 459 12.51 -1.88 38.27
N THR A 460 11.61 -2.50 37.50
CA THR A 460 10.15 -2.27 37.60
C THR A 460 9.45 -3.11 38.67
N GLY A 461 10.17 -3.54 39.70
CA GLY A 461 9.67 -4.41 40.76
C GLY A 461 10.00 -3.95 42.18
N ALA A 462 9.68 -2.71 42.55
CA ALA A 462 9.29 -2.27 43.91
C ALA A 462 9.41 -0.74 44.02
N GLY A 463 8.29 -0.06 44.26
CA GLY A 463 8.23 1.37 44.52
C GLY A 463 6.79 1.87 44.53
#